data_AF-A0A7W1ID47-F1
#
_entry.id   AF-A0A7W1ID47-F1
#
_cell.length_a   1.000
_cell.length_b   1.000
_cell.length_c   1.000
_cell.angle_alpha   90.00
_cell.angle_beta   90.00
_cell.angle_gamma   90.00
#
_symmetry.space_group_name_H-M   'P 1'
#
loop_
_entity.id
_entity.type
_entity.pdbx_description
1 polymer ?
#
loop_
_entity_poly.entity_id
_entity_poly.type
_entity_poly.pdbx_seq_one_letter_code
_entity_poly.pdbx_strand_id
1 'polypeptide(L)'
;MSEGPRVELCRRAMVELVFLVAHQRNARGRQRRDWTLLWALIRDGLSAGASPEEFQDGPWQVAQRPLARPGRNGLRFIPLAVRGSTEILLTTAREAEELVGFLNWCGAPEFGSR
;
A
#
# COMPACT_ATOMS: atom_id res chain seq x y z
N MET A 1 -12.30 17.46 -20.15
CA MET A 1 -12.82 16.10 -19.98
C MET A 1 -12.51 15.70 -18.56
N SER A 2 -13.51 15.50 -17.69
CA SER A 2 -13.23 15.07 -16.32
C SER A 2 -12.80 13.61 -16.36
N GLU A 3 -11.60 13.31 -15.85
CA GLU A 3 -11.21 11.93 -15.59
C GLU A 3 -12.26 11.27 -14.68
N GLY A 4 -12.59 10.00 -14.95
CA GLY A 4 -13.63 9.29 -14.20
C GLY A 4 -13.26 9.16 -12.70
N PRO A 5 -14.25 8.98 -11.79
CA PRO A 5 -14.02 8.95 -10.34
C PRO A 5 -12.90 8.00 -9.88
N ARG A 6 -12.76 6.84 -10.55
CA ARG A 6 -11.67 5.88 -10.32
C ARG A 6 -10.28 6.47 -10.55
N VAL A 7 -10.10 7.19 -11.65
CA VAL A 7 -8.79 7.72 -12.05
C VAL A 7 -8.31 8.76 -11.05
N GLU A 8 -9.19 9.68 -10.63
CA GLU A 8 -8.84 10.69 -9.63
C GLU A 8 -8.55 10.07 -8.25
N LEU A 9 -9.32 9.05 -7.85
CA LEU A 9 -9.07 8.32 -6.61
C LEU A 9 -7.69 7.64 -6.62
N CYS A 10 -7.39 6.88 -7.68
CA CYS A 10 -6.09 6.23 -7.86
C CYS A 10 -4.96 7.27 -7.87
N ARG A 11 -5.12 8.38 -8.59
CA ARG A 11 -4.12 9.45 -8.68
C ARG A 11 -3.81 10.06 -7.32
N ARG A 12 -4.83 10.39 -6.52
CA ARG A 12 -4.66 10.93 -5.16
C ARG A 12 -3.97 9.94 -4.24
N ALA A 13 -4.35 8.66 -4.30
CA ALA A 13 -3.72 7.62 -3.50
C ALA A 13 -2.25 7.42 -3.90
N MET A 14 -1.91 7.48 -5.20
CA MET A 14 -0.53 7.35 -5.67
C MET A 14 0.38 8.45 -5.11
N VAL A 15 -0.12 9.69 -5.00
CA VAL A 15 0.63 10.79 -4.40
C VAL A 15 1.00 10.46 -2.94
N GLU A 16 0.03 10.02 -2.14
CA GLU A 16 0.27 9.61 -0.76
C GLU A 16 1.24 8.42 -0.65
N LEU A 17 1.13 7.44 -1.57
CA LEU A 17 2.01 6.28 -1.61
C LEU A 17 3.45 6.63 -1.96
N VAL A 18 3.68 7.57 -2.89
CA VAL A 18 5.04 8.07 -3.18
C VAL A 18 5.68 8.63 -1.91
N PHE A 19 4.92 9.41 -1.12
CA PHE A 19 5.41 9.93 0.15
C PHE A 19 5.65 8.84 1.19
N LEU A 20 4.79 7.82 1.27
CA LEU A 20 4.98 6.67 2.15
C LEU A 20 6.26 5.91 1.80
N VAL A 21 6.45 5.56 0.53
CA VAL A 21 7.62 4.84 0.04
C VAL A 21 8.90 5.65 0.29
N ALA A 22 8.89 6.94 -0.05
CA ALA A 22 10.02 7.82 0.21
C ALA A 22 10.36 7.90 1.70
N HIS A 23 9.34 7.99 2.56
CA HIS A 23 9.51 7.99 4.02
C HIS A 23 10.09 6.67 4.53
N GLN A 24 9.61 5.53 4.05
CA GLN A 24 10.11 4.21 4.46
C GLN A 24 11.57 3.97 4.02
N ARG A 25 11.94 4.43 2.82
CA ARG A 25 13.32 4.34 2.30
C ARG A 25 14.29 5.26 3.04
N ASN A 26 13.83 6.45 3.44
CA ASN A 26 14.68 7.50 4.00
C ASN A 26 14.33 7.84 5.45
N ALA A 27 13.81 6.89 6.23
CA ALA A 27 13.35 7.13 7.59
C ALA A 27 14.51 7.63 8.50
N ARG A 28 14.71 8.96 8.55
CA ARG A 28 15.65 9.62 9.45
C ARG A 28 14.90 10.00 10.72
N GLY A 29 15.02 9.17 11.75
CA GLY A 29 14.47 9.43 13.09
C GLY A 29 13.05 8.93 13.33
N ARG A 30 12.54 9.20 14.55
CA ARG A 30 11.24 8.72 15.07
C ARG A 30 10.03 9.50 14.56
N GLN A 31 10.11 10.14 13.40
CA GLN A 31 9.04 11.00 12.93
C GLN A 31 7.87 10.15 12.43
N ARG A 32 6.76 10.19 13.17
CA ARG A 32 5.53 9.49 12.81
C ARG A 32 4.76 10.36 11.82
N ARG A 33 4.58 9.88 10.59
CA ARG A 33 3.68 10.49 9.63
C ARG A 33 2.31 9.84 9.73
N ASP A 34 1.27 10.66 9.63
CA ASP A 34 -0.12 10.21 9.57
C ASP A 34 -0.44 9.79 8.13
N TRP A 35 -1.01 8.60 7.98
CA TRP A 35 -1.42 8.01 6.71
C TRP A 35 -2.94 7.81 6.64
N THR A 36 -3.70 8.49 7.50
CA THR A 36 -5.17 8.38 7.56
C THR A 36 -5.83 8.72 6.22
N LEU A 37 -5.31 9.71 5.50
CA LEU A 37 -5.82 10.08 4.17
C LEU A 37 -5.63 8.95 3.15
N LEU A 38 -4.44 8.33 3.10
CA LEU A 38 -4.19 7.19 2.23
C LEU A 38 -5.19 6.07 2.48
N TRP A 39 -5.39 5.72 3.75
CA TRP A 39 -6.33 4.65 4.11
C TRP A 39 -7.79 5.01 3.83
N ALA A 40 -8.18 6.28 3.93
CA ALA A 40 -9.50 6.73 3.51
C ALA A 40 -9.69 6.50 2.00
N LEU A 41 -8.73 6.91 1.17
CA LEU A 41 -8.79 6.73 -0.28
C LEU A 41 -8.82 5.26 -0.69
N ILE A 42 -8.04 4.40 -0.02
CA ILE A 42 -8.07 2.95 -0.25
C ILE A 42 -9.44 2.38 0.06
N ARG A 43 -10.02 2.71 1.23
CA ARG A 43 -11.36 2.24 1.62
C ARG A 43 -12.45 2.71 0.66
N ASP A 44 -12.36 3.95 0.19
CA ASP A 44 -13.28 4.47 -0.83
C ASP A 44 -13.16 3.66 -2.13
N GLY A 45 -11.94 3.27 -2.52
CA GLY A 45 -11.69 2.45 -3.72
C GLY A 45 -12.21 1.02 -3.59
N LEU A 46 -12.01 0.41 -2.43
CA LEU A 46 -12.57 -0.91 -2.10
C LEU A 46 -14.11 -0.86 -2.14
N SER A 47 -14.71 0.19 -1.57
CA SER A 47 -16.16 0.40 -1.61
C SER A 47 -16.68 0.67 -3.03
N ALA A 48 -15.85 1.24 -3.91
CA ALA A 48 -16.18 1.53 -5.30
C ALA A 48 -15.97 0.34 -6.26
N GLY A 49 -15.51 -0.81 -5.76
CA GLY A 49 -15.37 -2.04 -6.55
C GLY A 49 -13.95 -2.58 -6.69
N ALA A 50 -12.97 -2.10 -5.92
CA ALA A 50 -11.73 -2.86 -5.76
C ALA A 50 -12.01 -4.08 -4.86
N SER A 51 -12.11 -5.28 -5.43
CA SER A 51 -12.25 -6.54 -4.69
C SER A 51 -10.87 -7.14 -4.38
N PRO A 52 -10.46 -7.25 -3.10
CA PRO A 52 -9.20 -7.88 -2.74
C PRO A 52 -9.04 -9.30 -3.28
N GLU A 53 -10.16 -10.02 -3.49
CA GLU A 53 -10.18 -11.39 -4.01
C GLU A 53 -9.97 -11.44 -5.53
N GLU A 54 -10.60 -10.53 -6.29
CA GLU A 54 -10.46 -10.48 -7.76
C GLU A 54 -9.11 -9.93 -8.21
N PHE A 55 -8.44 -9.18 -7.33
CA PHE A 55 -7.18 -8.51 -7.63
C PHE A 55 -5.95 -9.19 -7.03
N GLN A 56 -6.05 -10.43 -6.51
CA GLN A 56 -4.86 -11.21 -6.10
C GLN A 56 -3.99 -11.65 -7.28
N ASP A 57 -4.54 -11.71 -8.49
CA ASP A 57 -3.83 -12.10 -9.72
C ASP A 57 -3.05 -10.94 -10.38
N GLY A 58 -3.00 -9.77 -9.75
CA GLY A 58 -2.26 -8.62 -10.27
C GLY A 58 -0.76 -8.64 -9.95
N PRO A 59 0.02 -7.73 -10.53
CA PRO A 59 1.48 -7.70 -10.35
C PRO A 59 1.94 -7.30 -8.94
N TRP A 60 1.07 -6.65 -8.15
CA TRP A 60 1.30 -6.47 -6.72
C TRP A 60 0.84 -7.70 -5.95
N GLN A 61 1.65 -8.09 -4.97
CA GLN A 61 1.46 -9.31 -4.19
C GLN A 61 1.58 -9.01 -2.70
N VAL A 62 0.86 -9.78 -1.88
CA VAL A 62 1.05 -9.77 -0.43
C VAL A 62 2.30 -10.58 -0.10
N ALA A 63 3.16 -10.04 0.74
CA ALA A 63 4.32 -10.76 1.26
C ALA A 63 4.50 -10.49 2.75
N GLN A 64 5.49 -11.16 3.34
CA GLN A 64 5.84 -10.99 4.74
C GLN A 64 7.35 -11.02 4.91
N ARG A 65 7.86 -10.18 5.82
CA ARG A 65 9.26 -10.22 6.25
C ARG A 65 9.34 -10.69 7.70
N PRO A 66 9.99 -11.84 7.99
CA PRO A 66 10.05 -12.37 9.34
C PRO A 66 10.84 -11.44 10.27
N LEU A 67 10.47 -11.44 11.55
CA LEU A 67 11.15 -10.72 12.62
C LEU A 67 11.72 -11.69 13.65
N ALA A 68 12.92 -11.39 14.14
CA ALA A 68 13.55 -12.17 15.21
C ALA A 68 12.84 -12.05 16.56
N ARG A 69 12.07 -10.97 16.76
CA ARG A 69 11.25 -10.70 17.96
C ARG A 69 9.89 -10.15 17.54
N PRO A 70 8.84 -10.31 18.37
CA PRO A 70 7.56 -9.66 18.09
C PRO A 70 7.73 -8.15 17.84
N GLY A 71 7.20 -7.70 16.71
CA GLY A 71 7.17 -6.31 16.30
C GLY A 71 5.97 -5.57 16.88
N ARG A 72 5.53 -4.54 16.16
CA ARG A 72 4.30 -3.82 16.51
C ARG A 72 3.10 -4.77 16.43
N ASN A 73 2.13 -4.60 17.33
CA ASN A 73 0.94 -5.44 17.45
C ASN A 73 1.22 -6.92 17.74
N GLY A 74 2.42 -7.26 18.25
CA GLY A 74 2.78 -8.62 18.62
C GLY A 74 3.08 -9.57 17.44
N LEU A 75 3.06 -9.05 16.20
CA LEU A 75 3.33 -9.86 15.01
C LEU A 75 4.81 -10.28 14.94
N ARG A 76 5.08 -11.52 14.53
CA ARG A 76 6.45 -12.03 14.30
C ARG A 76 6.95 -11.77 12.88
N PHE A 77 6.26 -10.93 12.14
CA PHE A 77 6.60 -10.55 10.78
C PHE A 77 6.08 -9.13 10.50
N ILE A 78 6.65 -8.50 9.48
CA ILE A 78 6.14 -7.26 8.89
C ILE A 78 5.30 -7.65 7.66
N PRO A 79 4.00 -7.34 7.63
CA PRO A 79 3.18 -7.46 6.43
C PRO A 79 3.67 -6.50 5.35
N LEU A 80 3.71 -6.96 4.09
CA LEU A 80 4.21 -6.19 2.94
C LEU A 80 3.22 -6.22 1.77
N ALA A 81 3.18 -5.13 1.03
CA ALA A 81 2.77 -5.13 -0.38
C ALA A 81 4.03 -5.04 -1.25
N VAL A 82 4.19 -5.96 -2.20
CA VAL A 82 5.42 -6.06 -3.02
C VAL A 82 5.13 -6.11 -4.51
N ARG A 83 6.01 -5.48 -5.30
CA ARG A 83 6.09 -5.63 -6.76
C ARG A 83 7.52 -5.36 -7.19
N GLY A 84 8.15 -6.33 -7.86
CA GLY A 84 9.54 -6.20 -8.29
C GLY A 84 10.47 -5.92 -7.12
N SER A 85 11.16 -4.77 -7.16
CA SER A 85 12.05 -4.25 -6.12
C SER A 85 11.37 -3.34 -5.10
N THR A 86 10.08 -3.04 -5.26
CA THR A 86 9.35 -2.23 -4.29
C THR A 86 8.77 -3.09 -3.18
N GLU A 87 9.12 -2.76 -1.94
CA GLU A 87 8.47 -3.24 -0.73
C GLU A 87 7.81 -2.07 0.01
N ILE A 88 6.51 -2.21 0.31
CA ILE A 88 5.77 -1.28 1.17
C ILE A 88 5.48 -1.99 2.48
N LEU A 89 6.05 -1.50 3.57
CA LEU A 89 5.88 -2.06 4.91
C LEU A 89 4.58 -1.58 5.53
N LEU A 90 3.78 -2.49 6.09
CA LEU A 90 2.48 -2.20 6.66
C LEU A 90 2.36 -2.67 8.11
N THR A 91 1.28 -2.26 8.77
CA THR A 91 1.09 -2.50 10.21
C THR A 91 0.32 -3.79 10.48
N THR A 92 -0.56 -4.19 9.55
CA THR A 92 -1.39 -5.39 9.68
C THR A 92 -1.46 -6.18 8.36
N ALA A 93 -1.80 -7.47 8.44
CA ALA A 93 -2.00 -8.31 7.25
C ALA A 93 -3.16 -7.79 6.39
N ARG A 94 -4.25 -7.36 7.03
CA ARG A 94 -5.41 -6.75 6.37
C ARG A 94 -5.04 -5.52 5.56
N GLU A 95 -4.22 -4.63 6.13
CA GLU A 95 -3.71 -3.46 5.39
C GLU A 95 -2.94 -3.87 4.12
N ALA A 96 -2.20 -4.99 4.16
CA ALA A 96 -1.48 -5.49 2.99
C ALA A 96 -2.42 -6.03 1.91
N GLU A 97 -3.42 -6.81 2.29
CA GLU A 97 -4.44 -7.31 1.37
C GLU A 97 -5.23 -6.17 0.72
N GLU A 98 -5.71 -5.21 1.54
CA GLU A 98 -6.44 -4.03 1.08
C GLU A 98 -5.60 -3.17 0.12
N LEU A 99 -4.33 -2.93 0.47
CA LEU A 99 -3.44 -2.15 -0.39
C LEU A 99 -3.13 -2.88 -1.70
N VAL A 100 -2.83 -4.17 -1.67
CA VAL A 100 -2.52 -4.96 -2.88
C VAL A 100 -3.72 -4.97 -3.83
N GLY A 101 -4.92 -5.25 -3.32
CA GLY A 101 -6.13 -5.23 -4.13
C GLY A 101 -6.38 -3.86 -4.76
N PHE A 102 -6.20 -2.79 -3.99
CA PHE A 102 -6.33 -1.43 -4.48
C PHE A 102 -5.27 -1.07 -5.54
N LEU A 103 -4.00 -1.42 -5.33
CA LEU A 103 -2.92 -1.15 -6.29
C LEU A 103 -3.13 -1.87 -7.61
N ASN A 104 -3.57 -3.13 -7.56
CA ASN A 104 -3.88 -3.93 -8.73
C ASN A 104 -5.11 -3.40 -9.46
N TRP A 105 -6.16 -2.99 -8.73
CA TRP A 105 -7.31 -2.28 -9.31
C TRP A 105 -6.91 -0.97 -9.98
N CYS A 106 -5.97 -0.21 -9.41
CA CYS A 106 -5.46 1.02 -10.02
C CYS A 106 -4.49 0.78 -11.19
N GLY A 107 -4.05 -0.47 -11.44
CA GLY A 107 -2.97 -0.74 -12.38
C GLY A 107 -1.65 -0.06 -11.99
N ALA A 108 -1.44 0.16 -10.68
CA ALA A 108 -0.36 1.00 -10.17
C ALA A 108 1.01 0.44 -10.56
N PRO A 109 1.91 1.27 -11.13
CA PRO A 109 3.25 0.83 -11.52
C PRO A 109 4.09 0.48 -10.28
N GLU A 110 5.22 -0.17 -10.51
CA GLU A 110 6.26 -0.28 -9.48
C GLU A 110 6.83 1.11 -9.13
N PHE A 111 7.15 1.35 -7.86
CA PHE A 111 7.79 2.58 -7.43
C PHE A 111 9.31 2.46 -7.62
N GLY A 112 9.82 2.99 -8.72
CA GLY A 112 11.26 2.96 -9.04
C GLY A 112 12.15 3.49 -7.91
N SER A 113 13.44 3.17 -7.96
CA SER A 113 14.44 3.44 -6.91
C SER A 113 14.98 4.88 -6.88
N ARG A 114 14.29 5.86 -7.49
CA ARG A 114 14.74 7.27 -7.53
C ARG A 114 14.07 8.12 -6.46
#